data_AF-A0A914K9C1-F1
#
_entry.id   AF-A0A914K9C1-F1
#
_cell.length_a   1.000
_cell.length_b   1.000
_cell.length_c   1.000
_cell.angle_alpha   90.00
_cell.angle_beta   90.00
_cell.angle_gamma   90.00
#
_symmetry.space_group_name_H-M   'P 1'
#
loop_
_entity.id
_entity.type
_entity.pdbx_description
1 polymer ?
#
loop_
_entity_poly.entity_id
_entity_poly.type
_entity_poly.pdbx_seq_one_letter_code
_entity_poly.pdbx_strand_id
1 'polypeptide(L)'
;MIGRVVVNFSRSKIPNVVVKRGVHKGFDSTPPMRFTPVPQRIALYLAFATACLSYPTYVLLNLNNLRPRNEYHLGDHALAEKERRLAHAKH
;
A
#
# COMPACT_ATOMS: atom_id res chain seq x y z
N MET A 1 14.93 -16.68 24.52
CA MET A 1 13.61 -16.31 25.09
C MET A 1 12.84 -15.40 24.12
N ILE A 2 12.52 -15.89 22.91
CA ILE A 2 11.99 -15.10 21.77
C ILE A 2 10.65 -15.73 21.33
N GLY A 3 9.61 -15.62 22.15
CA GLY A 3 8.38 -16.40 21.89
C GLY A 3 7.07 -15.83 22.43
N ARG A 4 6.99 -14.54 22.76
CA ARG A 4 5.76 -13.96 23.38
C ARG A 4 5.32 -12.59 22.86
N VAL A 5 5.64 -12.21 21.62
CA VAL A 5 5.24 -10.88 21.08
C VAL A 5 4.21 -10.96 19.94
N VAL A 6 3.91 -12.13 19.39
CA VAL A 6 3.12 -12.24 18.13
C VAL A 6 1.61 -12.46 18.33
N VAL A 7 1.11 -12.68 19.54
CA VAL A 7 -0.31 -13.05 19.74
C VAL A 7 -1.04 -12.06 20.62
N ASN A 8 -1.24 -10.82 20.15
CA ASN A 8 -2.21 -9.91 20.78
C ASN A 8 -2.91 -8.94 19.81
N PHE A 9 -2.94 -9.23 18.52
CA PHE A 9 -3.65 -8.41 17.53
C PHE A 9 -5.13 -8.80 17.31
N SER A 10 -5.64 -9.85 17.95
CA SER A 10 -6.98 -10.41 17.63
C SER A 10 -8.02 -10.33 18.74
N ARG A 11 -7.98 -9.29 19.59
CA ARG A 11 -9.15 -8.93 20.41
C ARG A 11 -9.56 -7.48 20.14
N SER A 12 -9.91 -7.18 18.89
CA SER A 12 -10.86 -6.09 18.65
C SER A 12 -12.18 -6.51 19.31
N LYS A 13 -12.44 -5.98 20.51
CA LYS A 13 -13.79 -5.98 21.07
C LYS A 13 -14.61 -5.07 20.17
N ILE A 14 -15.10 -5.58 19.04
CA ILE A 14 -16.18 -4.95 18.30
C ILE A 14 -17.29 -4.81 19.34
N PRO A 15 -17.67 -3.59 19.75
CA PRO A 15 -18.61 -3.41 20.83
C PRO A 15 -19.90 -4.13 20.40
N ASN A 16 -20.30 -5.11 21.21
CA ASN A 16 -21.46 -5.98 21.00
C ASN A 16 -22.75 -5.17 20.65
N VAL A 17 -22.74 -3.88 21.00
CA VAL A 17 -23.73 -2.85 20.64
C VAL A 17 -23.88 -2.64 19.12
N VAL A 18 -22.82 -2.62 18.33
CA VAL A 18 -22.88 -2.38 16.87
C VAL A 18 -23.49 -3.59 16.17
N VAL A 19 -23.08 -4.80 16.56
CA VAL A 19 -23.62 -6.05 16.03
C VAL A 19 -25.09 -6.23 16.42
N LYS A 20 -25.44 -6.01 17.69
CA LYS A 20 -26.84 -6.11 18.15
C LYS A 20 -27.76 -5.06 17.49
N ARG A 21 -27.26 -3.85 17.24
CA ARG A 21 -28.05 -2.80 16.55
C ARG A 21 -28.25 -3.08 15.07
N GLY A 22 -27.27 -3.69 14.39
CA GLY A 22 -27.41 -4.10 12.98
C GLY A 22 -28.42 -5.22 12.78
N VAL A 23 -28.51 -6.16 13.72
CA VAL A 23 -29.50 -7.25 13.69
C VAL A 23 -30.90 -6.73 14.05
N HIS A 24 -31.02 -5.85 15.05
CA HIS A 24 -32.32 -5.37 15.52
C HIS A 24 -32.96 -4.30 14.61
N LYS A 25 -32.17 -3.56 13.82
CA LYS A 25 -32.70 -2.50 12.95
C LYS A 25 -32.88 -2.92 11.49
N GLY A 26 -32.56 -4.17 11.14
CA GLY A 26 -32.47 -4.60 9.75
C GLY A 26 -31.40 -3.81 8.99
N PHE A 27 -31.08 -4.28 7.79
CA PHE A 27 -30.28 -3.49 6.84
C PHE A 27 -31.09 -2.30 6.27
N ASP A 28 -32.37 -2.19 6.62
CA ASP A 28 -33.21 -1.01 6.42
C ASP A 28 -32.95 0.02 7.51
N SER A 29 -31.71 0.53 7.56
CA SER A 29 -31.42 1.70 8.37
C SER A 29 -32.28 2.88 7.88
N THR A 30 -32.83 3.66 8.82
CA THR A 30 -33.43 4.98 8.55
C THR A 30 -32.67 5.72 7.45
N PRO A 31 -33.36 6.37 6.49
CA PRO A 31 -32.72 7.02 5.36
C PRO A 31 -31.57 7.88 5.85
N PRO A 32 -30.43 7.91 5.12
CA PRO A 32 -29.22 8.55 5.59
C PRO A 32 -29.57 9.96 6.08
N MET A 33 -29.21 10.27 7.33
CA MET A 33 -29.56 11.53 8.00
C MET A 33 -29.15 12.77 7.18
N ARG A 34 -28.23 12.58 6.23
CA ARG A 34 -27.87 13.52 5.19
C ARG A 34 -27.64 12.78 3.87
N PHE A 35 -28.31 13.21 2.80
CA PHE A 35 -28.05 12.71 1.45
C PHE A 35 -26.63 13.10 1.02
N THR A 36 -25.76 12.12 0.82
CA THR A 36 -24.44 12.32 0.22
C THR A 36 -24.53 12.00 -1.27
N PRO A 37 -24.48 13.02 -2.16
CA PRO A 37 -24.50 12.79 -3.60
C PRO A 37 -23.30 11.96 -4.06
N VAL A 38 -23.50 11.18 -5.12
CA VAL A 38 -22.46 10.34 -5.76
C VAL A 38 -21.12 11.06 -5.97
N PRO A 39 -21.06 12.30 -6.51
CA PRO A 39 -19.78 13.01 -6.67
C PRO A 39 -19.03 13.23 -5.36
N GLN A 40 -19.72 13.49 -4.24
CA GLN A 40 -19.06 13.64 -2.94
C GLN A 40 -18.47 12.31 -2.46
N ARG A 41 -19.13 11.18 -2.72
CA ARG A 41 -18.60 9.86 -2.41
C ARG A 41 -17.34 9.54 -3.21
N ILE A 42 -17.37 9.86 -4.51
CA ILE A 42 -16.21 9.70 -5.40
C ILE A 42 -15.05 10.57 -4.93
N ALA A 43 -15.31 11.85 -4.64
CA ALA A 43 -14.29 12.78 -4.16
C ALA A 43 -13.65 12.31 -2.86
N LEU A 44 -14.45 11.83 -1.91
CA LEU A 44 -13.95 11.28 -0.65
C LEU A 44 -13.07 10.05 -0.89
N TYR A 45 -13.51 9.13 -1.74
CA TYR A 45 -12.73 7.95 -2.10
C TYR A 45 -11.39 8.31 -2.73
N LEU A 46 -11.40 9.23 -3.70
CA LEU A 46 -10.18 9.72 -4.34
C LEU A 46 -9.25 10.41 -3.34
N ALA A 47 -9.78 11.21 -2.42
CA ALA A 47 -8.97 11.85 -1.37
C ALA A 47 -8.28 10.83 -0.45
N PHE A 48 -8.98 9.77 -0.04
CA PHE A 48 -8.38 8.70 0.75
C PHE A 48 -7.35 7.91 -0.05
N ALA A 49 -7.67 7.56 -1.30
CA ALA A 49 -6.76 6.84 -2.18
C ALA A 49 -5.47 7.64 -2.40
N THR A 50 -5.57 8.93 -2.75
CA THR A 50 -4.40 9.78 -2.96
C THR A 50 -3.61 9.98 -1.68
N ALA A 51 -4.27 10.20 -0.52
CA ALA A 51 -3.57 10.32 0.75
C ALA A 51 -2.76 9.06 1.07
N CYS A 52 -3.36 7.88 0.96
CA CYS A 52 -2.70 6.61 1.25
C CYS A 52 -1.61 6.25 0.24
N LEU A 53 -1.80 6.57 -1.05
CA LEU A 53 -0.84 6.24 -2.11
C LEU A 53 0.24 7.32 -2.31
N SER A 54 0.05 8.55 -1.84
CA SER A 54 0.97 9.67 -2.07
C SER A 54 2.40 9.34 -1.66
N TYR A 55 2.59 8.89 -0.42
CA TYR A 55 3.89 8.58 0.15
C TYR A 55 4.58 7.37 -0.52
N PRO A 56 3.97 6.17 -0.62
CA PRO A 56 4.64 5.04 -1.27
C PRO A 56 4.95 5.33 -2.76
N THR A 57 4.08 6.07 -3.45
CA THR A 57 4.33 6.45 -4.85
C THR A 57 5.54 7.37 -4.96
N TYR A 58 5.64 8.39 -4.10
CA TYR A 58 6.80 9.27 -4.05
C TYR A 58 8.10 8.50 -3.75
N VAL A 59 8.07 7.60 -2.76
CA VAL A 59 9.25 6.79 -2.39
C VAL A 59 9.71 5.94 -3.56
N LEU A 60 8.79 5.19 -4.20
CA LEU A 60 9.12 4.31 -5.32
C LEU A 60 9.74 5.06 -6.50
N LEU A 61 9.19 6.23 -6.82
CA LEU A 61 9.73 7.08 -7.90
C LEU A 61 11.08 7.70 -7.53
N ASN A 62 11.30 8.00 -6.25
CA ASN A 62 12.51 8.64 -5.76
C ASN A 62 13.56 7.65 -5.22
N LEU A 63 13.38 6.34 -5.45
CA LEU A 63 14.23 5.29 -4.88
C LEU A 63 15.72 5.47 -5.20
N ASN A 64 16.05 5.91 -6.42
CA ASN A 64 17.45 6.11 -6.83
C ASN A 64 18.14 7.23 -6.03
N ASN A 65 17.39 8.23 -5.59
CA ASN A 65 17.91 9.34 -4.78
C ASN A 65 17.91 8.99 -3.29
N LEU A 66 16.89 8.26 -2.82
CA LEU A 66 16.77 7.81 -1.42
C LEU A 66 17.76 6.69 -1.08
N ARG A 67 18.09 5.86 -2.06
CA ARG A 67 19.07 4.79 -1.96
C ARG A 67 20.07 5.00 -3.08
N PRO A 68 21.17 5.75 -2.85
CA PRO A 68 22.23 5.87 -3.84
C PRO A 68 22.62 4.47 -4.28
N ARG A 69 22.52 4.25 -5.59
CA ARG A 69 22.83 2.96 -6.20
C ARG A 69 24.28 2.68 -5.86
N ASN A 70 24.53 1.64 -5.05
CA ASN A 70 25.89 1.13 -4.91
C ASN A 70 26.36 0.83 -6.32
N GLU A 71 27.31 1.61 -6.81
CA GLU A 71 28.03 1.29 -8.02
C GLU A 71 28.68 -0.06 -7.73
N TYR A 72 28.03 -1.12 -8.19
CA TYR A 72 28.65 -2.42 -8.21
C TYR A 72 29.83 -2.24 -9.15
N HIS A 73 31.02 -2.07 -8.58
CA HIS A 73 32.26 -2.36 -9.27
C HIS A 73 32.20 -3.83 -9.64
N LEU A 74 31.61 -4.12 -10.81
CA LEU A 74 31.79 -5.41 -11.45
C LEU A 74 33.30 -5.53 -11.64
N GLY A 75 33.91 -6.60 -11.10
CA GLY A 75 35.31 -6.88 -11.40
C GLY A 75 35.52 -6.91 -12.91
N ASP A 76 36.71 -6.54 -13.37
CA ASP A 76 37.01 -6.29 -14.80
C ASP A 76 36.54 -7.43 -15.72
N HIS A 77 36.60 -8.67 -15.23
CA HIS A 77 36.16 -9.87 -15.94
C HIS A 77 34.63 -9.89 -16.22
N ALA A 78 33.82 -9.39 -15.30
CA ALA A 78 32.36 -9.33 -15.44
C ALA A 78 31.90 -8.16 -16.33
N LEU A 79 32.70 -7.09 -16.42
CA LEU A 79 32.47 -6.01 -17.40
C LEU A 79 32.73 -6.49 -18.83
N ALA A 80 33.86 -7.18 -19.05
CA ALA A 80 34.19 -7.73 -20.36
C ALA A 80 33.14 -8.74 -20.87
N GLU A 81 32.61 -9.58 -19.98
CA GLU A 81 31.52 -10.51 -20.29
C GLU A 81 30.22 -9.76 -20.68
N LYS A 82 29.88 -8.70 -19.95
CA LYS A 82 28.70 -7.88 -20.21
C LYS A 82 28.78 -7.15 -21.56
N GLU A 83 29.95 -6.61 -21.90
CA GLU A 83 30.18 -5.94 -23.18
C GLU A 83 30.09 -6.91 -24.36
N ARG A 84 30.67 -8.12 -24.24
CA ARG A 84 30.53 -9.17 -25.26
C ARG A 84 29.06 -9.50 -25.52
N ARG A 85 28.26 -9.66 -24.46
CA ARG A 85 26.82 -9.97 -24.59
C ARG A 85 26.02 -8.80 -25.20
N LEU A 86 26.35 -7.56 -24.86
CA LEU A 86 25.73 -6.37 -25.46
C LEU A 86 26.08 -6.22 -26.94
N ALA A 87 27.31 -6.57 -27.34
CA ALA A 87 27.74 -6.55 -28.73
C ALA A 87 26.99 -7.61 -29.58
N HIS A 88 26.78 -8.81 -29.03
CA HIS A 88 25.98 -9.85 -29.70
C HIS A 88 24.49 -9.49 -29.83
N ALA A 89 23.93 -8.71 -28.90
CA ALA A 89 22.52 -8.32 -28.93
C ALA A 89 22.22 -7.10 -29.84
N LYS A 90 23.26 -6.40 -30.33
CA LYS A 90 23.14 -5.26 -31.25
C LYS A 90 23.25 -5.65 -32.73
N HIS A 91 23.56 -6.91 -33.01
CA HIS A 91 23.55 -7.51 -34.34
C HIS A 91 22.20 -8.19 -34.60
#